data_AF-A0A959Z7P8-F1
#
_entry.id   AF-A0A959Z7P8-F1
#
_cell.length_a   1.000
_cell.length_b   1.000
_cell.length_c   1.000
_cell.angle_alpha   90.00
_cell.angle_beta   90.00
_cell.angle_gamma   90.00
#
_symmetry.space_group_name_H-M   'P 1'
#
loop_
_entity.id
_entity.type
_entity.pdbx_description
1 polymer ?
#
loop_
_entity_poly.entity_id
_entity_poly.type
_entity_poly.pdbx_seq_one_letter_code
_entity_poly.pdbx_strand_id
1 'polypeptide(L)'
;MLSSIVAMAVMQTGGVDIPFKIQDTAIIADAKVNGVTVSCMFDTGFSGSFVLNDTVNVGKASGVINLQDFVGVFQAKTVDIATLQMGSKKVDSKGMTIVQQPTRDWSSSYGTHVDGIMGLEVFRDRVFQINFEKSKFVIYPDEHDFSGLEADGKKRIIKRMLPKGMNSIELTVKAPNGEKMYLALDTGNGFYATTHKDVLQRMNMWDNSEAQFETVAWVASGPVKSWYMQFPELEIYGVPVKDSIWSIIDLPASAADHDGTVGFGFLKNFNITIDMRRRMVMLEHFSGKTIDPPKGNPGIVGFYNDRAERMLIYRVTPGSPAEKAGIKLGDAIIDVDGEFIGHLSPQQLEEMLDGEPGTKVKLALSRGGQLTRYEVERAVLVNKPKSSN
;
A
#
# COMPACT_ATOMS: atom_id res chain seq x y z
N MET A 1 42.33 -28.15 -18.49
CA MET A 1 42.31 -26.94 -17.64
C MET A 1 40.90 -26.37 -17.68
N LEU A 2 40.25 -26.32 -16.50
CA LEU A 2 39.07 -25.54 -16.07
C LEU A 2 37.85 -25.48 -17.03
N SER A 3 36.85 -26.35 -16.90
CA SER A 3 35.69 -26.26 -15.97
C SER A 3 34.76 -25.07 -16.23
N SER A 4 33.77 -25.28 -17.11
CA SER A 4 32.59 -24.41 -17.24
C SER A 4 31.35 -25.25 -16.93
N ILE A 5 31.09 -25.47 -15.63
CA ILE A 5 29.79 -25.99 -15.18
C ILE A 5 28.84 -24.79 -15.24
N VAL A 6 28.00 -24.74 -16.28
CA VAL A 6 26.81 -23.90 -16.29
C VAL A 6 25.89 -24.45 -15.21
N ALA A 7 25.75 -23.75 -14.10
CA ALA A 7 24.78 -24.10 -13.07
C ALA A 7 23.37 -23.94 -13.67
N MET A 8 22.69 -25.05 -13.95
CA MET A 8 21.26 -25.03 -14.23
C MET A 8 20.52 -24.54 -12.98
N ALA A 9 19.77 -23.46 -13.08
CA ALA A 9 18.84 -23.04 -12.05
C ALA A 9 17.80 -24.16 -11.86
N VAL A 10 17.64 -24.66 -10.63
CA VAL A 10 16.64 -25.67 -10.30
C VAL A 10 15.35 -24.94 -9.93
N MET A 11 14.47 -24.70 -10.91
CA MET A 11 13.07 -24.39 -10.63
C MET A 11 12.36 -25.68 -10.21
N GLN A 12 12.45 -26.04 -8.93
CA GLN A 12 11.60 -27.10 -8.40
C GLN A 12 10.16 -26.60 -8.26
N THR A 13 9.22 -27.34 -8.86
CA THR A 13 7.79 -27.22 -8.62
C THR A 13 7.47 -27.96 -7.31
N GLY A 14 6.92 -27.27 -6.32
CA GLY A 14 6.67 -27.87 -5.00
C GLY A 14 6.42 -26.88 -3.86
N GLY A 15 6.03 -25.65 -4.18
CA GLY A 15 5.70 -24.66 -3.16
C GLY A 15 4.40 -24.98 -2.43
N VAL A 16 4.28 -24.51 -1.19
CA VAL A 16 3.03 -24.60 -0.42
C VAL A 16 2.19 -23.38 -0.71
N ASP A 17 0.98 -23.63 -1.21
CA ASP A 17 -0.01 -22.60 -1.49
C ASP A 17 -0.70 -22.15 -0.20
N ILE A 18 -0.79 -20.85 0.00
CA ILE A 18 -1.55 -20.23 1.08
C ILE A 18 -2.50 -19.21 0.44
N PRO A 19 -3.83 -19.45 0.44
CA PRO A 19 -4.77 -18.55 -0.21
C PRO A 19 -4.83 -17.21 0.54
N PHE A 20 -5.09 -16.15 -0.21
CA PHE A 20 -5.47 -14.84 0.31
C PHE A 20 -6.66 -14.29 -0.46
N LYS A 21 -7.27 -13.22 0.06
CA LYS A 21 -8.29 -12.46 -0.64
C LYS A 21 -7.72 -11.09 -0.99
N ILE A 22 -8.12 -10.55 -2.13
CA ILE A 22 -7.95 -9.14 -2.42
C ILE A 22 -9.22 -8.45 -1.98
N GLN A 23 -9.09 -7.47 -1.10
CA GLN A 23 -10.18 -6.60 -0.69
C GLN A 23 -9.70 -5.16 -0.85
N ASP A 24 -10.46 -4.35 -1.58
CA ASP A 24 -10.09 -2.98 -1.95
C ASP A 24 -8.67 -2.95 -2.55
N THR A 25 -7.72 -2.29 -1.88
CA THR A 25 -6.31 -2.21 -2.29
C THR A 25 -5.38 -3.00 -1.35
N ALA A 26 -5.86 -4.09 -0.75
CA ALA A 26 -5.12 -4.86 0.25
C ALA A 26 -5.18 -6.38 -0.01
N ILE A 27 -4.11 -7.06 0.40
CA ILE A 27 -4.08 -8.53 0.51
C ILE A 27 -4.51 -8.90 1.92
N ILE A 28 -5.62 -9.62 2.05
CA ILE A 28 -6.13 -10.12 3.34
C ILE A 28 -5.86 -11.62 3.44
N ALA A 29 -5.11 -12.03 4.45
CA ALA A 29 -4.68 -13.40 4.65
C ALA A 29 -4.93 -13.87 6.08
N ASP A 30 -5.41 -15.11 6.20
CA ASP A 30 -5.69 -15.72 7.50
C ASP A 30 -4.44 -16.45 8.03
N ALA A 31 -4.22 -16.35 9.34
CA ALA A 31 -3.20 -17.09 10.06
C ALA A 31 -3.76 -17.62 11.39
N LYS A 32 -3.16 -18.70 11.89
CA LYS A 32 -3.43 -19.20 13.24
C LYS A 32 -2.19 -18.94 14.11
N VAL A 33 -2.30 -17.97 14.99
CA VAL A 33 -1.22 -17.48 15.86
C VAL A 33 -1.54 -17.86 17.30
N ASN A 34 -0.65 -18.59 17.97
CA ASN A 34 -0.88 -19.08 19.34
C ASN A 34 -2.21 -19.83 19.52
N GLY A 35 -2.67 -20.52 18.48
CA GLY A 35 -3.93 -21.26 18.48
C GLY A 35 -5.17 -20.43 18.10
N VAL A 36 -5.04 -19.13 17.90
CA VAL A 36 -6.12 -18.20 17.55
C VAL A 36 -6.08 -17.87 16.06
N THR A 37 -7.22 -18.00 15.38
CA THR A 37 -7.33 -17.58 13.97
C THR A 37 -7.48 -16.07 13.92
N VAL A 38 -6.68 -15.42 13.07
CA VAL A 38 -6.72 -13.99 12.80
C VAL A 38 -6.72 -13.75 11.29
N SER A 39 -7.36 -12.68 10.85
CA SER A 39 -7.34 -12.20 9.47
C SER A 39 -6.56 -10.89 9.40
N CYS A 40 -5.52 -10.82 8.58
CA CYS A 40 -4.61 -9.66 8.57
C CYS A 40 -4.37 -9.13 7.17
N MET A 41 -4.20 -7.81 7.05
CA MET A 41 -3.58 -7.22 5.88
C MET A 41 -2.11 -7.67 5.81
N PHE A 42 -1.67 -8.22 4.69
CA PHE A 42 -0.26 -8.51 4.45
C PHE A 42 0.48 -7.27 3.91
N ASP A 43 1.50 -6.84 4.64
CA ASP A 43 2.20 -5.58 4.44
C ASP A 43 3.72 -5.81 4.37
N THR A 44 4.29 -5.76 3.16
CA THR A 44 5.74 -5.86 2.98
C THR A 44 6.50 -4.59 3.37
N GLY A 45 5.82 -3.45 3.55
CA GLY A 45 6.37 -2.22 4.11
C GLY A 45 6.55 -2.29 5.63
N PHE A 46 5.85 -3.20 6.31
CA PHE A 46 6.05 -3.48 7.73
C PHE A 46 7.08 -4.60 7.94
N SER A 47 8.21 -4.28 8.59
CA SER A 47 9.32 -5.22 8.77
C SER A 47 9.12 -6.27 9.87
N GLY A 48 8.14 -6.08 10.76
CA GLY A 48 7.87 -7.00 11.88
C GLY A 48 6.96 -8.16 11.48
N SER A 49 6.58 -9.00 12.45
CA SER A 49 5.70 -10.15 12.19
C SER A 49 4.22 -9.80 12.22
N PHE A 50 3.69 -9.30 13.34
CA PHE A 50 2.26 -9.00 13.49
C PHE A 50 2.01 -7.75 14.31
N VAL A 51 1.03 -6.96 13.90
CA VAL A 51 0.34 -5.98 14.75
C VAL A 51 -1.11 -6.40 14.83
N LEU A 52 -1.65 -6.60 16.02
CA LEU A 52 -3.05 -7.02 16.21
C LEU A 52 -3.79 -6.07 17.13
N ASN A 53 -5.12 -6.07 17.02
CA ASN A 53 -5.99 -5.40 17.98
C ASN A 53 -5.76 -6.03 19.36
N ASP A 54 -5.66 -5.21 20.41
CA ASP A 54 -5.50 -5.71 21.77
C ASP A 54 -6.72 -6.48 22.29
N THR A 55 -7.86 -6.40 21.62
CA THR A 55 -9.04 -7.25 21.87
C THR A 55 -8.85 -8.70 21.41
N VAL A 56 -7.90 -8.98 20.51
CA VAL A 56 -7.59 -10.35 20.09
C VAL A 56 -6.72 -11.02 21.14
N ASN A 57 -7.30 -11.98 21.88
CA ASN A 57 -6.60 -12.70 22.95
C ASN A 57 -5.65 -13.77 22.40
N VAL A 58 -4.42 -13.37 22.07
CA VAL A 58 -3.35 -14.24 21.54
C VAL A 58 -2.38 -14.76 22.60
N GLY A 59 -2.69 -14.56 23.88
CA GLY A 59 -1.87 -15.02 25.01
C GLY A 59 -1.50 -13.89 25.98
N LYS A 60 -0.63 -14.23 26.94
CA LYS A 60 -0.14 -13.27 27.95
C LYS A 60 0.96 -12.39 27.34
N ALA A 61 0.97 -11.11 27.71
CA ALA A 61 2.04 -10.20 27.34
C ALA A 61 3.41 -10.75 27.81
N SER A 62 4.37 -10.79 26.90
CA SER A 62 5.76 -11.18 27.13
C SER A 62 6.69 -9.97 27.30
N GLY A 63 6.26 -8.78 26.85
CA GLY A 63 7.05 -7.57 26.94
C GLY A 63 6.29 -6.31 26.53
N VAL A 64 7.06 -5.25 26.30
CA VAL A 64 6.59 -3.97 25.76
C VAL A 64 7.59 -3.46 24.74
N ILE A 65 7.10 -2.75 23.73
CA ILE A 65 7.91 -2.02 22.76
C ILE A 65 7.47 -0.56 22.73
N ASN A 66 8.44 0.35 22.58
CA ASN A 66 8.16 1.74 22.27
C ASN A 66 7.96 1.84 20.76
N LEU A 67 6.75 2.17 20.33
CA LEU A 67 6.46 2.55 18.97
C LEU A 67 6.59 4.06 18.87
N GLN A 68 7.36 4.51 17.88
CA GLN A 68 7.49 5.93 17.57
C GLN A 68 6.79 6.20 16.26
N ASP A 69 5.91 7.20 16.26
CA ASP A 69 5.33 7.79 15.07
C ASP A 69 5.74 9.27 14.97
N PHE A 70 5.19 10.02 14.03
CA PHE A 70 5.52 11.43 13.81
C PHE A 70 4.95 12.38 14.89
N VAL A 71 4.02 11.91 15.72
CA VAL A 71 3.30 12.70 16.73
C VAL A 71 3.74 12.34 18.16
N GLY A 72 4.39 11.20 18.36
CA GLY A 72 5.02 10.84 19.63
C GLY A 72 5.55 9.41 19.71
N VAL A 73 5.87 9.02 20.95
CA VAL A 73 6.24 7.64 21.29
C VAL A 73 5.14 7.07 22.19
N PHE A 74 4.63 5.90 21.87
CA PHE A 74 3.70 5.17 22.71
C PHE A 74 4.19 3.75 22.98
N GLN A 75 3.83 3.22 24.15
CA GLN A 75 4.16 1.84 24.53
C GLN A 75 3.05 0.90 24.07
N ALA A 76 3.45 -0.15 23.35
CA ALA A 76 2.58 -1.25 22.98
C ALA A 76 3.03 -2.52 23.70
N LYS A 77 2.07 -3.35 24.11
CA LYS A 77 2.38 -4.66 24.67
C LYS A 77 2.83 -5.59 23.56
N THR A 78 3.73 -6.51 23.87
CA THR A 78 4.12 -7.57 22.95
C THR A 78 3.74 -8.93 23.50
N VAL A 79 3.45 -9.86 22.59
CA VAL A 79 3.19 -11.28 22.90
C VAL A 79 4.08 -12.14 22.01
N ASP A 80 4.82 -13.07 22.58
CA ASP A 80 5.66 -13.98 21.82
C ASP A 80 4.81 -14.95 20.99
N ILE A 81 5.24 -15.24 19.77
CA ILE A 81 4.58 -16.22 18.92
C ILE A 81 5.18 -17.59 19.19
N ALA A 82 4.47 -18.40 19.97
CA ALA A 82 4.85 -19.78 20.27
C ALA A 82 4.49 -20.74 19.12
N THR A 83 3.41 -20.45 18.40
CA THR A 83 3.00 -21.22 17.22
C THR A 83 2.44 -20.31 16.14
N LEU A 84 2.85 -20.55 14.90
CA LEU A 84 2.33 -19.89 13.72
C LEU A 84 1.98 -20.93 12.65
N GLN A 85 0.76 -20.87 12.14
CA GLN A 85 0.29 -21.69 11.04
C GLN A 85 -0.41 -20.82 10.01
N MET A 86 -0.13 -21.07 8.73
CA MET A 86 -0.80 -20.44 7.59
C MET A 86 -1.24 -21.53 6.61
N GLY A 87 -2.55 -21.60 6.35
CA GLY A 87 -3.13 -22.75 5.65
C GLY A 87 -2.77 -24.07 6.33
N SER A 88 -2.23 -25.02 5.57
CA SER A 88 -1.76 -26.31 6.09
C SER A 88 -0.31 -26.28 6.62
N LYS A 89 0.40 -25.15 6.49
CA LYS A 89 1.83 -25.05 6.80
C LYS A 89 2.06 -24.47 8.19
N LYS A 90 2.89 -25.16 8.98
CA LYS A 90 3.53 -24.56 10.16
C LYS A 90 4.68 -23.66 9.71
N VAL A 91 4.68 -22.43 10.17
CA VAL A 91 5.73 -21.44 9.94
C VAL A 91 6.63 -21.40 11.17
N ASP A 92 7.94 -21.31 10.95
CA ASP A 92 8.87 -21.09 12.07
C ASP A 92 8.62 -19.70 12.64
N SER A 93 8.32 -19.63 13.92
CA SER A 93 7.94 -18.41 14.64
C SER A 93 8.98 -17.97 15.66
N LYS A 94 10.15 -18.64 15.68
CA LYS A 94 11.20 -18.34 16.66
C LYS A 94 11.62 -16.87 16.59
N GLY A 95 11.43 -16.16 17.70
CA GLY A 95 11.79 -14.75 17.83
C GLY A 95 10.77 -13.75 17.29
N MET A 96 9.67 -14.22 16.69
CA MET A 96 8.58 -13.36 16.24
C MET A 96 7.71 -12.92 17.41
N THR A 97 7.19 -11.69 17.31
CA THR A 97 6.33 -11.10 18.33
C THR A 97 5.10 -10.44 17.70
N ILE A 98 3.98 -10.51 18.40
CA ILE A 98 2.79 -9.72 18.11
C ILE A 98 2.90 -8.43 18.89
N VAL A 99 2.73 -7.31 18.22
CA VAL A 99 2.53 -6.01 18.86
C VAL A 99 1.02 -5.78 19.01
N GLN A 100 0.54 -5.62 20.24
CA GLN A 100 -0.87 -5.32 20.51
C GLN A 100 -1.09 -3.81 20.59
N GLN A 101 -1.90 -3.28 19.68
CA GLN A 101 -2.30 -1.88 19.65
C GLN A 101 -3.73 -1.70 20.17
N PRO A 102 -3.97 -0.67 21.01
CA PRO A 102 -5.29 -0.43 21.57
C PRO A 102 -6.31 0.01 20.54
N THR A 103 -7.45 -0.69 20.51
CA THR A 103 -8.73 -0.27 19.91
C THR A 103 -8.62 0.47 18.56
N ARG A 104 -7.89 -0.12 17.60
CA ARG A 104 -7.91 0.31 16.19
C ARG A 104 -8.78 -0.65 15.38
N ASP A 105 -9.86 -0.15 14.79
CA ASP A 105 -10.62 -0.94 13.83
C ASP A 105 -10.01 -0.78 12.43
N TRP A 106 -9.32 -1.82 11.96
CA TRP A 106 -8.83 -1.87 10.58
C TRP A 106 -9.92 -2.28 9.60
N SER A 107 -11.01 -2.90 10.08
CA SER A 107 -12.03 -3.47 9.20
C SER A 107 -12.71 -2.40 8.36
N SER A 108 -13.00 -1.24 8.96
CA SER A 108 -13.57 -0.08 8.26
C SER A 108 -12.69 0.47 7.14
N SER A 109 -11.37 0.28 7.23
CA SER A 109 -10.42 0.74 6.21
C SER A 109 -10.47 -0.12 4.94
N TYR A 110 -10.84 -1.40 5.08
CA TYR A 110 -10.83 -2.37 3.99
C TYR A 110 -12.23 -2.90 3.64
N GLY A 111 -13.30 -2.47 4.32
CA GLY A 111 -14.66 -2.99 4.05
C GLY A 111 -14.84 -4.49 4.34
N THR A 112 -13.93 -5.10 5.11
CA THR A 112 -13.98 -6.50 5.50
C THR A 112 -13.34 -6.68 6.87
N HIS A 113 -13.62 -7.78 7.56
CA HIS A 113 -13.04 -8.03 8.88
C HIS A 113 -11.51 -8.17 8.81
N VAL A 114 -10.80 -7.35 9.59
CA VAL A 114 -9.34 -7.35 9.69
C VAL A 114 -8.92 -7.16 11.15
N ASP A 115 -8.23 -8.15 11.71
CA ASP A 115 -7.71 -8.16 13.07
C ASP A 115 -6.40 -7.36 13.23
N GLY A 116 -5.71 -7.10 12.12
CA GLY A 116 -4.47 -6.33 12.12
C GLY A 116 -3.60 -6.48 10.87
N ILE A 117 -2.29 -6.34 11.05
CA ILE A 117 -1.27 -6.34 10.00
C ILE A 117 -0.34 -7.54 10.19
N MET A 118 0.01 -8.21 9.09
CA MET A 118 1.01 -9.26 8.99
C MET A 118 2.17 -8.75 8.13
N GLY A 119 3.36 -8.67 8.70
CA GLY A 119 4.51 -8.06 8.04
C GLY A 119 5.45 -9.04 7.35
N LEU A 120 6.51 -8.48 6.78
CA LEU A 120 7.51 -9.19 5.98
C LEU A 120 8.25 -10.29 6.76
N GLU A 121 8.41 -10.14 8.08
CA GLU A 121 9.15 -11.10 8.92
C GLU A 121 8.60 -12.53 8.82
N VAL A 122 7.30 -12.68 8.58
CA VAL A 122 6.64 -13.99 8.46
C VAL A 122 7.23 -14.84 7.33
N PHE A 123 7.67 -14.22 6.24
CA PHE A 123 8.20 -14.93 5.07
C PHE A 123 9.67 -14.60 4.74
N ARG A 124 10.29 -13.59 5.39
CA ARG A 124 11.62 -13.06 4.99
C ARG A 124 12.72 -14.12 4.96
N ASP A 125 12.61 -15.17 5.77
CA ASP A 125 13.62 -16.22 5.82
C ASP A 125 13.38 -17.33 4.78
N ARG A 126 12.42 -17.20 3.87
CA ARG A 126 12.12 -18.14 2.79
C ARG A 126 12.08 -17.44 1.43
N VAL A 127 12.19 -18.22 0.36
CA VAL A 127 11.77 -17.73 -0.95
C VAL A 127 10.25 -17.88 -1.03
N PHE A 128 9.56 -16.78 -1.27
CA PHE A 128 8.10 -16.78 -1.40
C PHE A 128 7.64 -15.97 -2.60
N GLN A 129 6.49 -16.34 -3.15
CA GLN A 129 5.83 -15.59 -4.20
C GLN A 129 4.48 -15.06 -3.71
N ILE A 130 4.20 -13.81 -4.03
CA ILE A 130 2.86 -13.23 -3.99
C ILE A 130 2.27 -13.45 -5.39
N ASN A 131 1.40 -14.44 -5.53
CA ASN A 131 0.74 -14.75 -6.79
C ASN A 131 -0.61 -14.03 -6.83
N PHE A 132 -0.62 -12.81 -7.37
CA PHE A 132 -1.83 -12.01 -7.49
C PHE A 132 -2.84 -12.64 -8.46
N GLU A 133 -2.37 -13.24 -9.55
CA GLU A 133 -3.24 -13.88 -10.56
C GLU A 133 -4.13 -14.97 -9.94
N LYS A 134 -3.56 -15.76 -9.03
CA LYS A 134 -4.26 -16.88 -8.37
C LYS A 134 -4.64 -16.59 -6.93
N SER A 135 -4.47 -15.35 -6.47
CA SER A 135 -4.75 -14.89 -5.11
C SER A 135 -4.22 -15.83 -4.02
N LYS A 136 -2.91 -16.13 -4.07
CA LYS A 136 -2.24 -16.99 -3.10
C LYS A 136 -0.78 -16.62 -2.91
N PHE A 137 -0.25 -16.88 -1.72
CA PHE A 137 1.19 -17.00 -1.54
C PHE A 137 1.65 -18.39 -1.97
N VAL A 138 2.86 -18.47 -2.51
CA VAL A 138 3.56 -19.73 -2.77
C VAL A 138 4.85 -19.71 -1.97
N ILE A 139 4.95 -20.55 -0.94
CA ILE A 139 6.17 -20.66 -0.13
C ILE A 139 7.02 -21.79 -0.71
N TYR A 140 8.18 -21.45 -1.26
CA TYR A 140 9.05 -22.43 -1.90
C TYR A 140 9.93 -23.18 -0.89
N PRO A 141 10.43 -24.38 -1.26
CA PRO A 141 11.48 -25.08 -0.52
C PRO A 141 12.76 -24.22 -0.36
N ASP A 142 13.57 -24.53 0.65
CA ASP A 142 14.80 -23.76 0.95
C ASP A 142 15.85 -23.81 -0.17
N GLU A 143 15.80 -24.87 -0.98
CA GLU A 143 16.66 -25.11 -2.12
C GLU A 143 16.21 -24.35 -3.38
N HIS A 144 15.03 -23.73 -3.37
CA HIS A 144 14.53 -22.98 -4.51
C HIS A 144 15.46 -21.80 -4.82
N ASP A 145 15.85 -21.69 -6.08
CA ASP A 145 16.79 -20.68 -6.55
C ASP A 145 16.41 -20.22 -7.95
N PHE A 146 16.00 -18.96 -8.08
CA PHE A 146 15.67 -18.33 -9.36
C PHE A 146 16.79 -17.38 -9.87
N SER A 147 17.94 -17.34 -9.20
CA SER A 147 19.00 -16.37 -9.50
C SER A 147 19.69 -16.59 -10.85
N GLY A 148 19.64 -17.82 -11.37
CA GLY A 148 20.15 -18.19 -12.69
C GLY A 148 19.13 -18.09 -13.82
N LEU A 149 17.89 -17.65 -13.56
CA LEU A 149 16.90 -17.45 -14.63
C LEU A 149 17.24 -16.21 -15.45
N GLU A 150 17.05 -16.31 -16.77
CA GLU A 150 17.14 -15.16 -17.65
C GLU A 150 15.87 -14.30 -17.54
N ALA A 151 16.08 -12.99 -17.51
CA ALA A 151 15.01 -12.03 -17.71
C ALA A 151 14.70 -11.94 -19.21
N ASP A 152 13.43 -12.04 -19.60
CA ASP A 152 13.02 -11.84 -21.00
C ASP A 152 12.71 -10.36 -21.30
N GLY A 153 12.79 -9.50 -20.28
CA GLY A 153 12.63 -8.04 -20.37
C GLY A 153 11.21 -7.58 -20.70
N LYS A 154 10.23 -8.49 -20.83
CA LYS A 154 8.85 -8.18 -21.22
C LYS A 154 7.82 -8.76 -20.26
N LYS A 155 7.98 -10.03 -19.89
CA LYS A 155 7.13 -10.73 -18.93
C LYS A 155 7.86 -11.00 -17.63
N ARG A 156 9.16 -11.28 -17.68
CA ARG A 156 9.98 -11.58 -16.51
C ARG A 156 11.08 -10.55 -16.34
N ILE A 157 11.03 -9.85 -15.22
CA ILE A 157 12.04 -8.89 -14.80
C ILE A 157 12.64 -9.39 -13.49
N ILE A 158 13.96 -9.46 -13.43
CA ILE A 158 14.70 -9.87 -12.23
C ILE A 158 15.58 -8.70 -11.81
N LYS A 159 15.45 -8.26 -10.56
CA LYS A 159 16.22 -7.15 -10.00
C LYS A 159 16.85 -7.54 -8.67
N ARG A 160 18.00 -6.95 -8.39
CA ARG A 160 18.62 -7.01 -7.07
C ARG A 160 18.08 -5.88 -6.21
N MET A 161 17.78 -6.19 -4.96
CA MET A 161 17.44 -5.19 -3.95
C MET A 161 18.70 -4.40 -3.56
N LEU A 162 18.52 -3.21 -2.99
CA LEU A 162 19.61 -2.47 -2.36
C LEU A 162 20.23 -3.23 -1.18
N PRO A 163 21.49 -2.97 -0.79
CA PRO A 163 22.14 -3.64 0.35
C PRO A 163 21.73 -3.03 1.71
N LYS A 164 20.43 -2.97 2.02
CA LYS A 164 19.85 -2.35 3.24
C LYS A 164 19.36 -3.34 4.32
N GLY A 165 19.97 -4.53 4.41
CA GLY A 165 19.60 -5.55 5.40
C GLY A 165 18.30 -6.29 5.07
N MET A 166 17.61 -6.83 6.08
CA MET A 166 16.47 -7.76 5.92
C MET A 166 15.10 -7.15 6.24
N ASN A 167 15.05 -5.84 6.50
CA ASN A 167 13.83 -5.18 6.99
C ASN A 167 13.04 -4.49 5.88
N SER A 168 13.58 -4.39 4.66
CA SER A 168 12.92 -3.71 3.54
C SER A 168 13.34 -4.29 2.19
N ILE A 169 12.41 -4.22 1.24
CA ILE A 169 12.56 -4.63 -0.15
C ILE A 169 12.68 -3.36 -1.01
N GLU A 170 13.85 -2.72 -0.99
CA GLU A 170 14.08 -1.50 -1.77
C GLU A 170 14.72 -1.79 -3.12
N LEU A 171 14.14 -1.22 -4.17
CA LEU A 171 14.64 -1.31 -5.53
C LEU A 171 14.66 0.07 -6.19
N THR A 172 15.34 0.14 -7.34
CA THR A 172 15.49 1.39 -8.08
C THR A 172 14.23 1.73 -8.87
N VAL A 173 13.83 2.99 -8.79
CA VAL A 173 12.90 3.62 -9.73
C VAL A 173 13.62 4.75 -10.45
N LYS A 174 13.46 4.82 -11.77
CA LYS A 174 14.01 5.90 -12.60
C LYS A 174 12.92 6.92 -12.87
N ALA A 175 13.19 8.16 -12.48
CA ALA A 175 12.34 9.31 -12.71
C ALA A 175 12.43 9.82 -14.17
N PRO A 176 11.49 10.66 -14.61
CA PRO A 176 11.44 11.15 -15.99
C PRO A 176 12.63 12.06 -16.35
N ASN A 177 13.19 12.77 -15.36
CA ASN A 177 14.42 13.55 -15.50
C ASN A 177 15.69 12.66 -15.57
N GLY A 178 15.55 11.33 -15.48
CA GLY A 178 16.64 10.36 -15.50
C GLY A 178 17.27 10.06 -14.15
N GLU A 179 16.92 10.81 -13.10
CA GLU A 179 17.39 10.56 -11.75
C GLU A 179 16.77 9.29 -11.15
N LYS A 180 17.36 8.82 -10.03
CA LYS A 180 16.94 7.59 -9.38
C LYS A 180 16.35 7.88 -8.01
N MET A 181 15.26 7.19 -7.71
CA MET A 181 14.71 7.03 -6.36
C MET A 181 14.86 5.58 -5.92
N TYR A 182 14.89 5.38 -4.61
CA TYR A 182 14.89 4.06 -4.01
C TYR A 182 13.61 3.86 -3.23
N LEU A 183 12.69 3.12 -3.82
CA LEU A 183 11.36 2.88 -3.27
C LEU A 183 11.26 1.45 -2.75
N ALA A 184 10.58 1.27 -1.62
CA ALA A 184 10.29 -0.03 -1.06
C ALA A 184 9.07 -0.67 -1.74
N LEU A 185 9.10 -1.98 -1.94
CA LEU A 185 7.95 -2.77 -2.36
C LEU A 185 7.00 -2.92 -1.17
N ASP A 186 5.82 -2.35 -1.26
CA ASP A 186 4.89 -2.19 -0.14
C ASP A 186 3.48 -2.62 -0.54
N THR A 187 3.07 -3.81 -0.11
CA THR A 187 1.71 -4.32 -0.34
C THR A 187 0.67 -3.70 0.58
N GLY A 188 1.07 -2.98 1.63
CA GLY A 188 0.18 -2.24 2.53
C GLY A 188 -0.16 -0.84 2.02
N ASN A 189 0.64 -0.27 1.12
CA ASN A 189 0.34 0.98 0.44
C ASN A 189 -0.71 0.78 -0.67
N GLY A 190 -1.91 1.36 -0.51
CA GLY A 190 -2.99 1.25 -1.49
C GLY A 190 -2.78 2.06 -2.79
N PHE A 191 -1.88 3.04 -2.80
CA PHE A 191 -1.62 3.89 -3.97
C PHE A 191 -0.82 3.14 -5.06
N TYR A 192 -0.67 3.76 -6.24
CA TYR A 192 0.23 3.25 -7.26
C TYR A 192 1.69 3.31 -6.79
N ALA A 193 2.08 4.47 -6.27
CA ALA A 193 3.32 4.70 -5.54
C ALA A 193 3.16 5.93 -4.65
N THR A 194 4.02 6.03 -3.65
CA THR A 194 4.12 7.17 -2.74
C THR A 194 5.56 7.63 -2.66
N THR A 195 5.80 8.93 -2.71
CA THR A 195 7.11 9.52 -2.39
C THR A 195 6.92 10.78 -1.56
N HIS A 196 8.03 11.41 -1.18
CA HIS A 196 8.05 12.54 -0.29
C HIS A 196 8.32 13.83 -1.05
N LYS A 197 7.74 14.92 -0.57
CA LYS A 197 7.98 16.25 -1.14
C LYS A 197 9.47 16.63 -1.13
N ASP A 198 10.20 16.30 -0.07
CA ASP A 198 11.63 16.61 0.05
C ASP A 198 12.50 15.80 -0.93
N VAL A 199 12.11 14.57 -1.27
CA VAL A 199 12.72 13.77 -2.34
C VAL A 199 12.57 14.48 -3.68
N LEU A 200 11.36 14.95 -4.01
CA LEU A 200 11.12 15.68 -5.25
C LEU A 200 11.86 17.02 -5.28
N GLN A 201 12.00 17.70 -4.14
CA GLN A 201 12.83 18.91 -4.04
C GLN A 201 14.31 18.61 -4.30
N ARG A 202 14.83 17.54 -3.70
CA ARG A 202 16.21 17.08 -3.91
C ARG A 202 16.49 16.75 -5.38
N MET A 203 15.50 16.23 -6.09
CA MET A 203 15.57 15.87 -7.50
C MET A 203 15.22 17.02 -8.46
N ASN A 204 14.98 18.23 -7.93
CA ASN A 204 14.52 19.39 -8.70
C ASN A 204 13.24 19.13 -9.53
N MET A 205 12.33 18.32 -8.99
CA MET A 205 11.04 17.95 -9.57
C MET A 205 9.85 18.57 -8.85
N TRP A 206 10.09 19.39 -7.82
CA TRP A 206 9.05 20.07 -7.05
C TRP A 206 9.02 21.58 -7.34
N ASP A 207 7.83 22.10 -7.62
CA ASP A 207 7.55 23.54 -7.69
C ASP A 207 6.28 23.86 -6.88
N ASN A 208 6.37 24.79 -5.92
CA ASN A 208 5.23 25.18 -5.08
C ASN A 208 4.12 25.88 -5.88
N SER A 209 4.44 26.51 -7.01
CA SER A 209 3.43 27.15 -7.87
C SER A 209 2.57 26.15 -8.64
N GLU A 210 3.08 24.93 -8.85
CA GLU A 210 2.39 23.84 -9.56
C GLU A 210 1.65 22.87 -8.62
N ALA A 211 1.91 22.92 -7.31
CA ALA A 211 1.30 22.07 -6.28
C ALA A 211 -0.05 22.64 -5.75
N GLN A 212 -1.00 22.87 -6.66
CA GLN A 212 -2.27 23.55 -6.38
C GLN A 212 -3.30 22.68 -5.65
N PHE A 213 -3.40 21.40 -6.02
CA PHE A 213 -4.43 20.50 -5.50
C PHE A 213 -3.96 19.79 -4.22
N GLU A 214 -3.80 20.56 -3.14
CA GLU A 214 -3.46 20.02 -1.81
C GLU A 214 -4.62 19.19 -1.25
N THR A 215 -4.32 17.94 -0.91
CA THR A 215 -5.22 16.99 -0.24
C THR A 215 -4.60 16.49 1.08
N VAL A 216 -5.12 15.38 1.60
CA VAL A 216 -4.66 14.74 2.82
C VAL A 216 -4.39 13.26 2.58
N ALA A 217 -3.30 12.75 3.13
CA ALA A 217 -3.02 11.32 3.24
C ALA A 217 -3.03 10.91 4.71
N TRP A 218 -3.49 9.70 5.00
CA TRP A 218 -3.38 9.12 6.33
C TRP A 218 -2.12 8.27 6.43
N VAL A 219 -1.30 8.58 7.43
CA VAL A 219 -0.17 7.74 7.84
C VAL A 219 -0.41 7.23 9.27
N ALA A 220 0.50 6.40 9.79
CA ALA A 220 0.35 5.81 11.14
C ALA A 220 0.10 6.86 12.24
N SER A 221 0.73 8.04 12.12
CA SER A 221 0.62 9.13 13.09
C SER A 221 -0.57 10.07 12.87
N GLY A 222 -1.42 9.81 11.88
CA GLY A 222 -2.55 10.66 11.54
C GLY A 222 -2.44 11.35 10.17
N PRO A 223 -3.30 12.34 9.92
CA PRO A 223 -3.39 12.99 8.62
C PRO A 223 -2.19 13.92 8.37
N VAL A 224 -1.66 13.87 7.15
CA VAL A 224 -0.60 14.76 6.66
C VAL A 224 -1.02 15.38 5.35
N LYS A 225 -0.48 16.57 5.06
CA LYS A 225 -0.66 17.20 3.75
C LYS A 225 -0.12 16.29 2.67
N SER A 226 -0.84 16.21 1.57
CA SER A 226 -0.40 15.44 0.42
C SER A 226 -0.89 16.04 -0.89
N TRP A 227 -0.36 15.52 -2.00
CA TRP A 227 -0.73 15.89 -3.36
C TRP A 227 -0.76 14.64 -4.23
N TYR A 228 -1.71 14.56 -5.15
CA TYR A 228 -1.60 13.62 -6.26
C TYR A 228 -0.79 14.26 -7.38
N MET A 229 0.21 13.55 -7.90
CA MET A 229 1.09 14.05 -8.96
C MET A 229 1.21 13.04 -10.09
N GLN A 230 1.02 13.51 -11.32
CA GLN A 230 1.14 12.70 -12.54
C GLN A 230 2.58 12.68 -13.04
N PHE A 231 3.17 11.49 -13.12
CA PHE A 231 4.52 11.29 -13.66
C PHE A 231 4.46 10.56 -15.02
N PRO A 232 4.96 11.18 -16.10
CA PRO A 232 5.13 10.51 -17.38
C PRO A 232 6.45 9.72 -17.42
N GLU A 233 6.55 8.67 -18.22
CA GLU A 233 7.83 8.04 -18.62
C GLU A 233 8.76 7.63 -17.46
N LEU A 234 8.26 6.79 -16.57
CA LEU A 234 8.99 6.20 -15.46
C LEU A 234 9.56 4.80 -15.81
N GLU A 235 10.55 4.36 -15.05
CA GLU A 235 10.91 2.94 -14.96
C GLU A 235 10.80 2.48 -13.50
N ILE A 236 9.75 1.73 -13.17
CA ILE A 236 9.55 1.18 -11.82
C ILE A 236 10.10 -0.24 -11.77
N TYR A 237 11.17 -0.47 -11.02
CA TYR A 237 11.76 -1.79 -10.82
C TYR A 237 12.16 -2.50 -12.13
N GLY A 238 12.52 -1.74 -13.17
CA GLY A 238 12.81 -2.28 -14.50
C GLY A 238 11.62 -2.35 -15.44
N VAL A 239 10.41 -2.02 -14.98
CA VAL A 239 9.20 -1.98 -15.79
C VAL A 239 9.00 -0.57 -16.33
N PRO A 240 8.93 -0.39 -17.67
CA PRO A 240 8.54 0.88 -18.25
C PRO A 240 7.07 1.23 -17.90
N VAL A 241 6.87 2.45 -17.39
CA VAL A 241 5.57 3.00 -16.98
C VAL A 241 5.36 4.29 -17.74
N LYS A 242 4.41 4.30 -18.67
CA LYS A 242 4.18 5.44 -19.56
C LYS A 242 3.60 6.65 -18.81
N ASP A 243 2.69 6.40 -17.88
CA ASP A 243 1.97 7.42 -17.13
C ASP A 243 1.44 6.82 -15.83
N SER A 244 1.57 7.55 -14.72
CA SER A 244 1.03 7.10 -13.41
C SER A 244 0.77 8.26 -12.46
N ILE A 245 -0.21 8.10 -11.56
CA ILE A 245 -0.51 9.05 -10.49
C ILE A 245 0.09 8.56 -9.17
N TRP A 246 0.91 9.39 -8.54
CA TRP A 246 1.55 9.07 -7.28
C TRP A 246 1.00 9.96 -6.16
N SER A 247 1.00 9.44 -4.94
CA SER A 247 0.74 10.22 -3.73
C SER A 247 2.05 10.84 -3.23
N ILE A 248 2.08 12.16 -3.04
CA ILE A 248 3.23 12.90 -2.51
C ILE A 248 2.89 13.37 -1.12
N ILE A 249 3.62 12.93 -0.10
CA ILE A 249 3.37 13.31 1.30
C ILE A 249 4.33 14.40 1.78
N ASP A 250 3.84 15.33 2.60
CA ASP A 250 4.63 16.38 3.25
C ASP A 250 5.25 15.88 4.57
N LEU A 251 6.00 14.79 4.48
CA LEU A 251 6.80 14.25 5.57
C LEU A 251 8.22 13.99 5.09
N PRO A 252 9.25 14.18 5.93
CA PRO A 252 10.62 13.99 5.50
C PRO A 252 10.90 12.51 5.22
N ALA A 253 11.54 12.20 4.09
CA ALA A 253 11.91 10.83 3.73
C ALA A 253 12.84 10.16 4.77
N SER A 254 13.63 10.96 5.49
CA SER A 254 14.50 10.47 6.57
C SER A 254 13.74 9.77 7.71
N ALA A 255 12.45 10.06 7.89
CA ALA A 255 11.64 9.40 8.89
C ALA A 255 11.15 8.01 8.46
N ALA A 256 11.15 7.73 7.15
CA ALA A 256 10.81 6.44 6.59
C ALA A 256 12.04 5.59 6.20
N ASP A 257 13.25 6.19 6.25
CA ASP A 257 14.53 5.58 5.84
C ASP A 257 14.56 5.09 4.37
N HIS A 258 13.70 5.64 3.51
CA HIS A 258 13.63 5.36 2.07
C HIS A 258 12.97 6.53 1.31
N ASP A 259 13.11 6.58 -0.02
CA ASP A 259 12.54 7.67 -0.84
C ASP A 259 11.03 7.56 -1.06
N GLY A 260 10.41 6.49 -0.54
CA GLY A 260 8.98 6.22 -0.62
C GLY A 260 8.72 4.74 -0.90
N THR A 261 7.51 4.42 -1.37
CA THR A 261 7.10 3.03 -1.64
C THR A 261 6.36 2.89 -2.96
N VAL A 262 6.44 1.72 -3.57
CA VAL A 262 5.62 1.31 -4.72
C VAL A 262 4.52 0.41 -4.17
N GLY A 263 3.28 0.80 -4.43
CA GLY A 263 2.11 0.25 -3.76
C GLY A 263 1.30 -0.74 -4.59
N PHE A 264 0.20 -1.19 -4.00
CA PHE A 264 -0.74 -2.16 -4.52
C PHE A 264 -1.23 -1.82 -5.93
N GLY A 265 -1.44 -0.54 -6.25
CA GLY A 265 -1.90 -0.09 -7.57
C GLY A 265 -1.00 -0.55 -8.71
N PHE A 266 0.31 -0.57 -8.50
CA PHE A 266 1.29 -1.13 -9.43
C PHE A 266 1.47 -2.64 -9.24
N LEU A 267 1.71 -3.08 -7.99
CA LEU A 267 2.14 -4.43 -7.67
C LEU A 267 1.12 -5.51 -8.06
N LYS A 268 -0.18 -5.21 -8.00
CA LYS A 268 -1.27 -6.15 -8.33
C LYS A 268 -1.24 -6.70 -9.76
N ASN A 269 -0.39 -6.14 -10.63
CA ASN A 269 -0.23 -6.55 -12.02
C ASN A 269 0.82 -7.65 -12.22
N PHE A 270 1.53 -8.07 -11.16
CA PHE A 270 2.65 -9.00 -11.23
C PHE A 270 2.46 -10.19 -10.29
N ASN A 271 2.98 -11.36 -10.66
CA ASN A 271 3.33 -12.38 -9.68
C ASN A 271 4.75 -12.10 -9.21
N ILE A 272 4.94 -11.90 -7.90
CA ILE A 272 6.16 -11.32 -7.34
C ILE A 272 6.87 -12.37 -6.51
N THR A 273 8.05 -12.83 -6.94
CA THR A 273 8.87 -13.77 -6.18
C THR A 273 10.00 -13.03 -5.47
N ILE A 274 10.16 -13.26 -4.17
CA ILE A 274 11.06 -12.54 -3.29
C ILE A 274 12.02 -13.55 -2.64
N ASP A 275 13.32 -13.33 -2.82
CA ASP A 275 14.38 -14.00 -2.07
C ASP A 275 15.19 -12.94 -1.33
N MET A 276 14.90 -12.78 -0.04
CA MET A 276 15.60 -11.81 0.81
C MET A 276 17.06 -12.22 1.06
N ARG A 277 17.35 -13.54 1.15
CA ARG A 277 18.70 -14.06 1.43
C ARG A 277 19.66 -13.76 0.27
N ARG A 278 19.19 -13.89 -0.97
CA ARG A 278 19.94 -13.52 -2.18
C ARG A 278 19.72 -12.06 -2.61
N ARG A 279 18.86 -11.31 -1.91
CA ARG A 279 18.45 -9.94 -2.22
C ARG A 279 17.94 -9.80 -3.66
N MET A 280 17.02 -10.67 -4.07
CA MET A 280 16.48 -10.70 -5.41
C MET A 280 14.95 -10.65 -5.42
N VAL A 281 14.40 -9.90 -6.37
CA VAL A 281 12.98 -9.87 -6.69
C VAL A 281 12.82 -10.25 -8.16
N MET A 282 11.86 -11.13 -8.43
CA MET A 282 11.39 -11.44 -9.77
C MET A 282 9.94 -10.97 -9.91
N LEU A 283 9.69 -10.13 -10.91
CA LEU A 283 8.37 -9.67 -11.30
C LEU A 283 7.96 -10.41 -12.58
N GLU A 284 6.85 -11.17 -12.50
CA GLU A 284 6.24 -11.85 -13.65
C GLU A 284 4.93 -11.15 -14.02
N HIS A 285 4.93 -10.41 -15.12
CA HIS A 285 3.82 -9.57 -15.58
C HIS A 285 2.74 -10.43 -16.24
N PHE A 286 1.56 -10.52 -15.59
CA PHE A 286 0.44 -11.32 -16.10
C PHE A 286 -0.69 -10.46 -16.68
N SER A 287 -0.87 -9.22 -16.21
CA SER A 287 -1.99 -8.37 -16.63
C SER A 287 -1.71 -7.53 -17.89
N GLY A 288 -0.44 -7.26 -18.20
CA GLY A 288 -0.04 -6.33 -19.26
C GLY A 288 -0.25 -4.85 -18.92
N LYS A 289 -0.87 -4.51 -17.78
CA LYS A 289 -1.17 -3.13 -17.38
C LYS A 289 -0.05 -2.55 -16.51
N THR A 290 0.40 -1.35 -16.86
CA THR A 290 1.43 -0.58 -16.14
C THR A 290 1.16 0.93 -16.21
N ILE A 291 -0.05 1.32 -16.62
CA ILE A 291 -0.45 2.72 -16.72
C ILE A 291 -1.53 3.02 -15.68
N ASP A 292 -1.48 4.22 -15.12
CA ASP A 292 -2.47 4.74 -14.18
C ASP A 292 -2.83 6.18 -14.56
N PRO A 293 -3.77 6.37 -15.50
CA PRO A 293 -4.11 7.69 -16.02
C PRO A 293 -4.92 8.50 -14.99
N PRO A 294 -4.91 9.84 -15.08
CA PRO A 294 -5.71 10.68 -14.20
C PRO A 294 -7.21 10.44 -14.41
N LYS A 295 -7.95 10.43 -13.30
CA LYS A 295 -9.41 10.38 -13.28
C LYS A 295 -10.00 11.72 -12.88
N GLY A 296 -11.27 11.93 -13.19
CA GLY A 296 -12.04 13.05 -12.69
C GLY A 296 -12.56 12.75 -11.29
N ASN A 297 -12.49 13.73 -10.39
CA ASN A 297 -12.99 13.63 -9.00
C ASN A 297 -13.60 14.99 -8.58
N PRO A 298 -14.65 15.02 -7.74
CA PRO A 298 -15.23 16.28 -7.26
C PRO A 298 -14.32 17.05 -6.29
N GLY A 299 -13.27 16.42 -5.74
CA GLY A 299 -12.37 17.00 -4.75
C GLY A 299 -12.83 16.78 -3.32
N ILE A 300 -13.32 15.58 -3.01
CA ILE A 300 -13.80 15.18 -1.68
C ILE A 300 -12.98 14.00 -1.21
N VAL A 301 -12.45 14.08 0.02
CA VAL A 301 -11.88 12.93 0.72
C VAL A 301 -12.74 12.63 1.94
N GLY A 302 -13.30 11.42 1.97
CA GLY A 302 -14.11 10.93 3.08
C GLY A 302 -13.39 9.86 3.89
N PHE A 303 -13.66 9.82 5.20
CA PHE A 303 -13.30 8.68 6.04
C PHE A 303 -14.45 8.34 6.97
N TYR A 304 -14.51 7.07 7.35
CA TYR A 304 -15.42 6.64 8.39
C TYR A 304 -15.01 7.25 9.73
N ASN A 305 -15.98 7.77 10.47
CA ASN A 305 -15.76 8.29 11.81
C ASN A 305 -16.48 7.40 12.81
N ASP A 306 -15.73 6.63 13.58
CA ASP A 306 -16.27 5.63 14.52
C ASP A 306 -17.19 6.25 15.58
N ARG A 307 -16.87 7.47 16.05
CA ARG A 307 -17.70 8.13 17.07
C ARG A 307 -19.03 8.64 16.52
N ALA A 308 -19.05 9.01 15.25
CA ALA A 308 -20.22 9.53 14.58
C ALA A 308 -20.98 8.43 13.82
N GLU A 309 -20.43 7.22 13.75
CA GLU A 309 -20.92 6.03 13.05
C GLU A 309 -21.32 6.31 11.60
N ARG A 310 -20.54 7.15 10.89
CA ARG A 310 -20.82 7.55 9.51
C ARG A 310 -19.58 8.06 8.77
N MET A 311 -19.69 8.04 7.45
CA MET A 311 -18.70 8.61 6.54
C MET A 311 -18.79 10.14 6.55
N LEU A 312 -17.70 10.80 6.92
CA LEU A 312 -17.61 12.26 6.98
C LEU A 312 -16.61 12.77 5.95
N ILE A 313 -16.87 13.95 5.39
CA ILE A 313 -15.88 14.67 4.59
C ILE A 313 -14.78 15.18 5.51
N TYR A 314 -13.57 14.67 5.34
CA TYR A 314 -12.38 15.12 6.07
C TYR A 314 -11.58 16.17 5.31
N ARG A 315 -11.68 16.20 3.98
CA ARG A 315 -11.05 17.22 3.16
C ARG A 315 -11.92 17.55 1.96
N VAL A 316 -12.02 18.84 1.69
CA VAL A 316 -12.45 19.37 0.39
C VAL A 316 -11.22 20.00 -0.24
N THR A 317 -10.85 19.56 -1.44
CA THR A 317 -9.65 20.04 -2.13
C THR A 317 -9.84 21.51 -2.52
N PRO A 318 -8.90 22.42 -2.20
CA PRO A 318 -9.00 23.82 -2.58
C PRO A 318 -9.14 24.00 -4.11
N GLY A 319 -10.00 24.91 -4.54
CA GLY A 319 -10.28 25.19 -5.95
C GLY A 319 -11.12 24.12 -6.68
N SER A 320 -11.46 23.02 -6.01
CA SER A 320 -12.21 21.90 -6.60
C SER A 320 -13.67 22.23 -6.92
N PRO A 321 -14.34 21.43 -7.77
CA PRO A 321 -15.78 21.52 -7.98
C PRO A 321 -16.61 21.41 -6.69
N ALA A 322 -16.22 20.55 -5.74
CA ALA A 322 -16.90 20.41 -4.46
C ALA A 322 -16.81 21.69 -3.60
N GLU A 323 -15.64 22.32 -3.55
CA GLU A 323 -15.48 23.60 -2.83
C GLU A 323 -16.37 24.69 -3.44
N LYS A 324 -16.38 24.80 -4.77
CA LYS A 324 -17.22 25.76 -5.51
C LYS A 324 -18.71 25.52 -5.29
N ALA A 325 -19.12 24.26 -5.08
CA ALA A 325 -20.48 23.88 -4.74
C ALA A 325 -20.87 24.18 -3.28
N GLY A 326 -19.92 24.63 -2.44
CA GLY A 326 -20.17 24.95 -1.03
C GLY A 326 -20.21 23.74 -0.09
N ILE A 327 -19.69 22.59 -0.55
CA ILE A 327 -19.45 21.39 0.26
C ILE A 327 -18.33 21.69 1.25
N LYS A 328 -18.45 21.19 2.50
CA LYS A 328 -17.52 21.53 3.58
C LYS A 328 -17.05 20.30 4.34
N LEU A 329 -15.88 20.45 4.97
CA LEU A 329 -15.40 19.53 6.00
C LEU A 329 -16.46 19.32 7.07
N GLY A 330 -16.65 18.06 7.47
CA GLY A 330 -17.62 17.63 8.48
C GLY A 330 -19.00 17.29 7.95
N ASP A 331 -19.29 17.53 6.66
CA ASP A 331 -20.52 17.03 6.04
C ASP A 331 -20.54 15.49 6.07
N ALA A 332 -21.67 14.90 6.43
CA ALA A 332 -21.85 13.47 6.34
C ALA A 332 -22.28 13.09 4.93
N ILE A 333 -21.55 12.18 4.29
CA ILE A 333 -21.92 11.64 2.99
C ILE A 333 -22.96 10.54 3.24
N ILE A 334 -24.14 10.67 2.63
CA ILE A 334 -25.23 9.71 2.80
C ILE A 334 -25.35 8.82 1.57
N ASP A 335 -25.21 9.43 0.39
CA ASP A 335 -25.51 8.81 -0.89
C ASP A 335 -24.62 9.37 -1.99
N VAL A 336 -24.17 8.50 -2.89
CA VAL A 336 -23.43 8.83 -4.10
C VAL A 336 -24.13 8.16 -5.28
N ASP A 337 -24.55 8.95 -6.27
CA ASP A 337 -25.26 8.51 -7.48
C ASP A 337 -26.53 7.65 -7.21
N GLY A 338 -27.19 7.86 -6.07
CA GLY A 338 -28.41 7.14 -5.68
C GLY A 338 -28.16 5.87 -4.85
N GLU A 339 -26.90 5.59 -4.53
CA GLU A 339 -26.50 4.46 -3.67
C GLU A 339 -26.11 4.94 -2.27
N PHE A 340 -26.73 4.33 -1.24
CA PHE A 340 -26.42 4.63 0.16
C PHE A 340 -25.03 4.12 0.54
N ILE A 341 -24.17 4.99 1.03
CA ILE A 341 -22.74 4.67 1.23
C ILE A 341 -22.36 4.29 2.68
N GLY A 342 -23.32 4.22 3.61
CA GLY A 342 -23.01 4.07 5.04
C GLY A 342 -22.32 2.76 5.43
N HIS A 343 -22.20 1.80 4.52
CA HIS A 343 -21.54 0.50 4.70
C HIS A 343 -20.22 0.39 3.93
N LEU A 344 -19.83 1.43 3.17
CA LEU A 344 -18.66 1.41 2.30
C LEU A 344 -17.39 1.83 3.03
N SER A 345 -16.27 1.28 2.59
CA SER A 345 -14.93 1.73 3.00
C SER A 345 -14.59 3.08 2.37
N PRO A 346 -13.58 3.81 2.90
CA PRO A 346 -13.07 5.02 2.27
C PRO A 346 -12.60 4.80 0.83
N GLN A 347 -12.00 3.64 0.54
CA GLN A 347 -11.53 3.30 -0.80
C GLN A 347 -12.70 3.10 -1.77
N GLN A 348 -13.76 2.41 -1.33
CA GLN A 348 -14.98 2.24 -2.13
C GLN A 348 -15.68 3.57 -2.40
N LEU A 349 -15.72 4.47 -1.39
CA LEU A 349 -16.21 5.83 -1.60
C LEU A 349 -15.39 6.57 -2.67
N GLU A 350 -14.06 6.54 -2.58
CA GLU A 350 -13.18 7.19 -3.57
C GLU A 350 -13.46 6.69 -4.98
N GLU A 351 -13.66 5.37 -5.15
CA GLU A 351 -14.00 4.76 -6.43
C GLU A 351 -15.35 5.24 -7.00
N MET A 352 -16.34 5.51 -6.15
CA MET A 352 -17.62 6.09 -6.58
C MET A 352 -17.53 7.58 -6.91
N LEU A 353 -16.67 8.32 -6.21
CA LEU A 353 -16.42 9.73 -6.47
C LEU A 353 -15.60 9.93 -7.76
N ASP A 354 -14.71 8.99 -8.07
CA ASP A 354 -13.97 8.93 -9.32
C ASP A 354 -14.88 8.67 -10.53
N GLY A 355 -14.43 9.14 -11.69
CA GLY A 355 -15.10 8.88 -12.97
C GLY A 355 -14.39 9.55 -14.13
N GLU A 356 -15.03 9.56 -15.30
CA GLU A 356 -14.49 10.26 -16.46
C GLU A 356 -14.46 11.79 -16.21
N PRO A 357 -13.35 12.48 -16.50
CA PRO A 357 -13.28 13.93 -16.39
C PRO A 357 -14.40 14.65 -17.14
N GLY A 358 -15.00 15.67 -16.51
CA GLY A 358 -16.09 16.47 -17.06
C GLY A 358 -17.49 15.87 -16.86
N THR A 359 -17.59 14.61 -16.40
CA THR A 359 -18.88 14.04 -15.95
C THR A 359 -19.30 14.63 -14.61
N LYS A 360 -20.51 14.30 -14.16
CA LYS A 360 -21.04 14.77 -12.87
C LYS A 360 -21.38 13.62 -11.93
N VAL A 361 -21.16 13.84 -10.64
CA VAL A 361 -21.58 12.96 -9.54
C VAL A 361 -22.73 13.60 -8.77
N LYS A 362 -23.74 12.81 -8.43
CA LYS A 362 -24.83 13.24 -7.55
C LYS A 362 -24.49 12.85 -6.12
N LEU A 363 -24.62 13.78 -5.19
CA LEU A 363 -24.32 13.58 -3.78
C LEU A 363 -25.51 13.96 -2.92
N ALA A 364 -25.78 13.17 -1.88
CA ALA A 364 -26.62 13.60 -0.77
C ALA A 364 -25.78 13.75 0.48
N LEU A 365 -25.69 14.98 0.98
CA LEU A 365 -24.89 15.31 2.15
C LEU A 365 -25.78 15.81 3.28
N SER A 366 -25.44 15.44 4.52
CA SER A 366 -26.12 15.92 5.72
C SER A 366 -25.21 16.81 6.55
N ARG A 367 -25.66 18.03 6.84
CA ARG A 367 -24.97 18.99 7.71
C ARG A 367 -25.92 19.41 8.83
N GLY A 368 -25.58 19.07 10.08
CA GLY A 368 -26.45 19.38 11.23
C GLY A 368 -27.84 18.74 11.15
N GLY A 369 -27.97 17.60 10.46
CA GLY A 369 -29.24 16.92 10.21
C GLY A 369 -30.01 17.41 8.97
N GLN A 370 -29.58 18.50 8.34
CA GLN A 370 -30.19 18.99 7.11
C GLN A 370 -29.59 18.28 5.89
N LEU A 371 -30.43 17.57 5.14
CA LEU A 371 -30.05 16.92 3.89
C LEU A 371 -30.04 17.93 2.73
N THR A 372 -28.93 17.98 2.00
CA THR A 372 -28.76 18.77 0.79
C THR A 372 -28.28 17.87 -0.35
N ARG A 373 -28.81 18.08 -1.56
CA ARG A 373 -28.40 17.35 -2.75
C ARG A 373 -27.55 18.21 -3.65
N TYR A 374 -26.47 17.64 -4.15
CA TYR A 374 -25.53 18.30 -5.04
C TYR A 374 -25.40 17.50 -6.34
N GLU A 375 -25.10 18.20 -7.41
CA GLU A 375 -24.62 17.61 -8.66
C GLU A 375 -23.31 18.32 -9.01
N VAL A 376 -22.19 17.62 -8.88
CA VAL A 376 -20.84 18.20 -8.87
C VAL A 376 -20.04 17.62 -10.02
N GLU A 377 -19.31 18.48 -10.75
CA GLU A 377 -18.41 18.03 -11.82
C GLU A 377 -17.22 17.24 -11.27
N ARG A 378 -16.79 16.21 -12.01
CA ARG A 378 -15.56 15.46 -11.78
C ARG A 378 -14.42 16.13 -12.57
N ALA A 379 -13.53 16.85 -11.89
CA ALA A 379 -12.39 17.52 -12.51
C ALA A 379 -11.09 16.72 -12.33
N VAL A 380 -10.11 16.93 -13.21
CA VAL A 380 -8.77 16.38 -13.02
C VAL A 380 -8.05 17.19 -11.93
N LEU A 381 -7.89 16.59 -10.75
CA LEU A 381 -7.29 17.23 -9.57
C LEU A 381 -5.90 16.64 -9.27
N VAL A 382 -5.05 16.55 -10.29
CA VAL A 382 -3.67 16.08 -10.16
C VAL A 382 -2.69 17.18 -10.54
N ASN A 383 -1.57 17.21 -9.84
CA ASN A 383 -0.47 18.13 -10.05
C ASN A 383 0.53 17.54 -11.05
N LYS A 384 1.47 18.34 -11.52
CA LYS A 384 2.57 17.89 -12.39
C LYS A 384 3.91 18.14 -11.70
N PRO A 385 4.93 17.31 -11.95
CA PRO A 385 6.28 17.62 -11.51
C PRO A 385 6.81 18.79 -12.32
N LYS A 386 7.71 19.55 -11.68
CA LYS A 386 8.46 20.60 -12.36
C LYS A 386 9.15 20.05 -13.60
N SER A 387 8.92 20.69 -14.74
CA SER A 387 9.60 20.32 -15.99
C SER A 387 11.09 20.68 -15.94
N SER A 388 11.95 19.79 -16.43
CA SER A 388 13.33 20.11 -16.77
C SER A 388 13.30 21.08 -17.96
N ASN A 389 13.49 22.38 -17.72
CA ASN A 389 13.73 23.36 -18.78
C ASN A 389 15.10 23.15 -19.45
#